data_AF-A0A972BJ98-F1
#
_entry.id   AF-A0A972BJ98-F1
#
_cell.length_a   1.000
_cell.length_b   1.000
_cell.length_c   1.000
_cell.angle_alpha   90.00
_cell.angle_beta   90.00
_cell.angle_gamma   90.00
#
_symmetry.space_group_name_H-M   'P 1'
#
loop_
_entity.id
_entity.type
_entity.pdbx_description
1 polymer ?
#
loop_
_entity_poly.entity_id
_entity_poly.type
_entity_poly.pdbx_seq_one_letter_code
_entity_poly.pdbx_strand_id
1 'polypeptide(L)'
;MTRNFPLRELTGTVMQIEKYIYYLNRWGKVGEKKLTSRYREQLGDGFTIKIINPRAIIIMGRENELSADQRQDFEVIKRKYRNVIDIITYDELLERLETTLRHWQIHR
;
A
#
# COMPACT_ATOMS: atom_id res chain seq x y z
N MET A 1 14.14 25.47 2.67
CA MET A 1 13.07 25.02 1.76
C MET A 1 12.03 24.29 2.60
N THR A 2 10.94 24.96 2.97
CA THR A 2 9.81 24.33 3.66
C THR A 2 9.03 23.48 2.66
N ARG A 3 9.38 22.19 2.54
CA ARG A 3 8.60 21.24 1.76
C ARG A 3 7.27 21.02 2.49
N ASN A 4 6.20 21.60 1.97
CA ASN A 4 4.86 21.33 2.42
C ASN A 4 4.56 19.84 2.22
N PHE A 5 4.10 19.17 3.28
CA PHE A 5 3.59 17.82 3.17
C PHE A 5 2.47 17.76 2.12
N PRO A 6 2.57 16.91 1.09
CA PRO A 6 1.69 17.02 -0.06
C PRO A 6 0.37 16.27 0.19
N LEU A 7 -0.45 16.73 1.14
CA LEU A 7 -1.79 16.20 1.42
C LEU A 7 -2.67 16.13 0.16
N ARG A 8 -2.48 17.10 -0.74
CA ARG A 8 -3.15 17.15 -2.04
C ARG A 8 -2.71 16.01 -2.95
N GLU A 9 -1.41 15.69 -2.98
CA GLU A 9 -0.90 14.58 -3.78
C GLU A 9 -1.37 13.25 -3.21
N LEU A 10 -1.36 13.08 -1.87
CA LEU A 10 -1.91 11.90 -1.19
C LEU A 10 -3.36 11.64 -1.58
N THR A 11 -4.18 12.68 -1.59
CA THR A 11 -5.59 12.58 -2.01
C THR A 11 -5.70 12.09 -3.46
N GLY A 12 -4.85 12.61 -4.36
CA GLY A 12 -4.80 12.15 -5.75
C GLY A 12 -4.36 10.69 -5.88
N THR A 13 -3.35 10.26 -5.12
CA THR A 13 -2.86 8.88 -5.08
C THR A 13 -3.93 7.92 -4.56
N VAL A 14 -4.64 8.30 -3.50
CA VAL A 14 -5.76 7.51 -2.96
C VAL A 14 -6.84 7.30 -4.03
N MET A 15 -7.24 8.36 -4.73
CA MET A 15 -8.24 8.27 -5.79
C MET A 15 -7.80 7.34 -6.94
N GLN A 16 -6.51 7.38 -7.31
CA GLN A 16 -5.97 6.45 -8.32
C GLN A 16 -6.01 5.00 -7.84
N ILE A 17 -5.68 4.75 -6.58
CA ILE A 17 -5.71 3.42 -5.99
C ILE A 17 -7.14 2.89 -5.89
N GLU A 18 -8.10 3.71 -5.48
CA GLU A 18 -9.52 3.33 -5.47
C GLU A 18 -9.97 2.89 -6.87
N LYS A 19 -9.55 3.63 -7.91
CA LYS A 19 -9.82 3.26 -9.30
C LYS A 19 -9.18 1.92 -9.70
N TYR A 20 -7.95 1.64 -9.27
CA TYR A 20 -7.29 0.37 -9.55
C TYR A 20 -7.95 -0.81 -8.81
N ILE A 21 -8.27 -0.65 -7.53
CA ILE A 21 -8.99 -1.65 -6.74
C ILE A 21 -10.36 -1.90 -7.37
N TYR A 22 -11.08 -0.86 -7.77
CA TYR A 22 -12.34 -0.98 -8.50
C TYR A 22 -12.20 -1.80 -9.78
N TYR A 23 -11.18 -1.52 -10.61
CA TYR A 23 -10.96 -2.29 -11.83
C TYR A 23 -10.57 -3.74 -11.57
N LEU A 24 -9.72 -4.01 -10.57
CA LEU A 24 -9.37 -5.38 -10.17
C LEU A 24 -10.61 -6.17 -9.77
N ASN A 25 -11.48 -5.57 -8.96
CA ASN A 25 -12.75 -6.20 -8.55
C ASN A 25 -13.70 -6.41 -9.74
N ARG A 26 -13.77 -5.45 -10.68
CA ARG A 26 -14.68 -5.53 -11.83
C ARG A 26 -14.19 -6.49 -12.92
N TRP A 27 -12.89 -6.76 -13.01
CA TRP A 27 -12.32 -7.56 -14.09
C TRP A 27 -12.76 -9.03 -14.08
N GLY A 28 -13.10 -9.53 -12.89
CA GLY A 28 -13.65 -10.87 -12.67
C GLY A 28 -12.80 -12.01 -13.26
N LYS A 29 -13.47 -13.11 -13.60
CA LYS A 29 -12.80 -14.34 -14.10
C LYS A 29 -12.01 -14.13 -15.39
N VAL A 30 -12.39 -13.17 -16.22
CA VAL A 30 -11.66 -12.86 -17.46
C VAL A 30 -10.30 -12.26 -17.12
N GLY A 31 -10.25 -11.34 -16.16
CA GLY A 31 -9.01 -10.77 -15.65
C GLY A 31 -8.10 -11.81 -15.04
N GLU A 32 -8.65 -12.68 -14.19
CA GLU A 32 -7.92 -13.80 -13.56
C GLU A 32 -7.27 -14.74 -14.58
N LYS A 33 -8.02 -15.15 -15.62
CA LYS A 33 -7.48 -15.96 -16.72
C LYS A 33 -6.37 -15.23 -17.45
N LYS A 34 -6.56 -13.94 -17.77
CA LYS A 34 -5.55 -13.15 -18.48
C LYS A 34 -4.26 -12.99 -17.67
N LEU A 35 -4.38 -12.71 -16.37
CA LEU A 35 -3.23 -12.60 -15.47
C LEU A 35 -2.52 -13.94 -15.31
N THR A 36 -3.27 -15.03 -15.13
CA THR A 36 -2.71 -16.39 -15.04
C THR A 36 -1.92 -16.76 -16.28
N SER A 37 -2.45 -16.49 -17.48
CA SER A 37 -1.72 -16.72 -18.73
C SER A 37 -0.49 -15.82 -18.87
N ARG A 38 -0.58 -14.56 -18.44
CA ARG A 38 0.52 -13.59 -18.53
C ARG A 38 1.69 -13.93 -17.62
N TYR A 39 1.43 -14.43 -16.42
CA TYR A 39 2.45 -14.73 -15.41
C TYR A 39 2.77 -16.23 -15.31
N ARG A 40 2.41 -17.02 -16.31
CA ARG A 40 2.52 -18.48 -16.26
C ARG A 40 3.94 -18.98 -15.98
N GLU A 41 4.96 -18.31 -16.52
CA GLU A 41 6.37 -18.65 -16.30
C GLU A 41 6.85 -18.34 -14.87
N GLN A 42 6.15 -17.45 -14.15
CA GLN A 42 6.45 -17.08 -12.77
C GLN A 42 5.59 -17.87 -11.76
N LEU A 43 4.54 -18.52 -12.26
CA LEU A 43 3.64 -19.36 -11.47
C LEU A 43 4.14 -20.81 -11.56
N GLY A 44 4.15 -21.52 -10.43
CA GLY A 44 4.39 -22.96 -10.45
C GLY A 44 3.28 -23.71 -11.21
N ASP A 45 3.55 -24.94 -11.61
CA ASP A 45 2.56 -25.78 -12.28
C ASP A 45 1.30 -25.96 -11.42
N GLY A 46 0.13 -25.82 -12.05
CA GLY A 46 -1.17 -25.93 -11.38
C GLY A 46 -1.66 -24.68 -10.63
N PHE A 47 -0.84 -23.62 -10.53
CA PHE A 47 -1.27 -22.38 -9.87
C PHE A 47 -2.08 -21.47 -10.81
N THR A 48 -3.07 -20.79 -10.23
CA THR A 48 -3.92 -19.81 -10.92
C THR A 48 -4.05 -18.54 -10.08
N ILE A 49 -4.08 -17.38 -10.75
CA ILE A 49 -4.27 -16.10 -10.07
C ILE A 49 -5.76 -15.88 -9.84
N LYS A 50 -6.12 -15.62 -8.58
CA LYS A 50 -7.45 -15.18 -8.16
C LYS A 50 -7.37 -13.80 -7.55
N ILE A 51 -8.29 -12.90 -7.89
CA ILE A 51 -8.36 -11.56 -7.33
C ILE A 51 -9.35 -11.60 -6.16
N ILE A 52 -8.83 -11.68 -4.94
CA ILE A 52 -9.63 -11.77 -3.72
C ILE A 52 -9.33 -10.57 -2.83
N ASN A 53 -10.31 -9.69 -2.63
CA ASN A 53 -10.22 -8.51 -1.77
C ASN A 53 -8.91 -7.71 -1.94
N PRO A 54 -8.67 -7.11 -3.12
CA PRO A 54 -7.44 -6.38 -3.38
C PRO A 54 -7.28 -5.21 -2.42
N ARG A 55 -6.09 -5.12 -1.80
CA ARG A 55 -5.67 -4.02 -0.94
C ARG A 55 -4.50 -3.29 -1.58
N ALA A 56 -4.26 -2.08 -1.13
CA ALA A 56 -3.13 -1.28 -1.58
C ALA A 56 -2.28 -0.81 -0.41
N ILE A 57 -1.04 -0.47 -0.73
CA ILE A 57 -0.11 0.16 0.19
C ILE A 57 0.39 1.44 -0.49
N ILE A 58 0.29 2.57 0.19
CA ILE A 58 0.90 3.85 -0.18
C ILE A 58 2.11 4.05 0.72
N ILE A 59 3.29 4.22 0.12
CA ILE A 59 4.50 4.62 0.83
C ILE A 59 4.77 6.08 0.45
N MET A 60 4.75 7.00 1.42
CA MET A 60 4.93 8.42 1.13
C MET A 60 5.63 9.21 2.23
N GLY A 61 6.46 10.16 1.82
CA GLY A 61 7.00 11.20 2.71
C GLY A 61 7.83 10.69 3.90
N ARG A 62 8.33 11.64 4.68
CA ARG A 62 9.01 11.41 5.95
C ARG A 62 8.29 12.17 7.05
N GLU A 63 8.15 11.57 8.23
CA GLU A 63 7.43 12.18 9.35
C GLU A 63 8.21 13.32 9.99
N ASN A 64 9.53 13.29 9.84
CA ASN A 64 10.44 14.29 10.41
C ASN A 64 10.28 15.69 9.79
N GLU A 65 9.56 15.80 8.67
CA GLU A 65 9.30 17.06 7.97
C GLU A 65 7.91 17.65 8.28
N LEU A 66 7.10 16.97 9.13
CA LEU A 66 5.74 17.37 9.45
C LEU A 66 5.64 18.23 10.72
N SER A 67 4.85 19.31 10.65
CA SER A 67 4.38 20.01 11.86
C SER A 67 3.41 19.12 12.65
N ALA A 68 3.18 19.46 13.93
CA ALA A 68 2.24 18.72 14.78
C ALA A 68 0.84 18.62 14.18
N ASP A 69 0.32 19.73 13.64
CA ASP A 69 -1.00 19.77 12.99
C ASP A 69 -1.04 18.90 11.73
N GLN A 70 0.02 18.95 10.91
CA GLN A 70 0.12 18.12 9.70
C GLN A 70 0.19 16.62 10.03
N ARG A 71 0.85 16.24 11.14
CA ARG A 71 0.86 14.86 11.62
C ARG A 71 -0.54 14.40 12.01
N GLN A 72 -1.29 15.24 12.71
CA GLN A 72 -2.65 14.93 13.12
C GLN A 72 -3.58 14.75 11.92
N ASP A 73 -3.53 15.66 10.95
CA ASP A 73 -4.31 15.55 9.70
C ASP A 73 -3.94 14.30 8.91
N PHE A 74 -2.64 13.97 8.84
CA PHE A 74 -2.16 12.77 8.18
C PHE A 74 -2.68 11.50 8.86
N GLU A 75 -2.66 11.43 10.20
CA GLU A 75 -3.22 10.32 10.96
C GLU A 75 -4.73 10.15 10.75
N VAL A 76 -5.48 11.25 10.63
CA VAL A 76 -6.91 11.19 10.28
C VAL A 76 -7.11 10.55 8.91
N ILE A 77 -6.30 10.93 7.91
CA ILE A 77 -6.38 10.35 6.57
C ILE A 77 -6.01 8.87 6.57
N LYS A 78 -4.91 8.48 7.23
CA LYS A 78 -4.51 7.07 7.40
C LYS A 78 -5.66 6.24 7.96
N ARG A 79 -6.33 6.73 9.00
CA ARG A 79 -7.46 6.04 9.64
C ARG A 79 -8.66 5.92 8.71
N LYS A 80 -8.95 6.96 7.93
CA LYS A 80 -10.07 6.97 6.97
C LYS A 80 -9.99 5.82 5.95
N TYR A 81 -8.78 5.48 5.49
CA TYR A 81 -8.59 4.50 4.41
C TYR A 81 -8.07 3.12 4.86
N ARG A 82 -7.79 2.93 6.16
CA ARG A 82 -7.15 1.73 6.75
C ARG A 82 -7.76 0.39 6.34
N ASN A 83 -9.05 0.34 6.02
CA ASN A 83 -9.73 -0.89 5.63
C ASN A 83 -9.30 -1.43 4.25
N VAL A 84 -8.82 -0.55 3.36
CA VAL A 84 -8.57 -0.84 1.94
C VAL A 84 -7.14 -0.47 1.53
N ILE A 85 -6.58 0.59 2.13
CA ILE A 85 -5.28 1.16 1.80
C ILE A 85 -4.48 1.32 3.09
N ASP A 86 -3.30 0.69 3.16
CA ASP A 86 -2.32 1.00 4.20
C ASP A 86 -1.48 2.18 3.73
N ILE A 87 -1.46 3.27 4.49
CA ILE A 87 -0.69 4.48 4.16
C ILE A 87 0.42 4.57 5.19
N ILE A 88 1.66 4.47 4.73
CA ILE A 88 2.86 4.43 5.58
C ILE A 88 3.90 5.42 5.11
N THR A 89 4.70 5.93 6.04
CA THR A 89 5.87 6.76 5.70
C THR A 89 7.12 5.91 5.50
N TYR A 90 8.15 6.51 4.91
CA TYR A 90 9.44 5.83 4.79
C TYR A 90 10.05 5.49 6.15
N ASP A 91 9.88 6.37 7.13
CA ASP A 91 10.40 6.17 8.48
C ASP A 91 9.68 4.99 9.17
N GLU A 92 8.34 4.94 9.09
CA GLU A 92 7.55 3.82 9.62
C GLU A 92 7.88 2.48 8.95
N LEU A 93 8.10 2.49 7.63
CA LEU A 93 8.47 1.28 6.89
C LEU A 93 9.80 0.71 7.37
N LEU A 94 10.80 1.58 7.56
CA LEU A 94 12.11 1.18 8.08
C LEU A 94 12.01 0.66 9.51
N GLU A 95 11.26 1.34 10.37
CA GLU A 95 11.05 0.90 11.76
C GLU A 95 10.37 -0.48 11.83
N ARG A 96 9.35 -0.72 10.99
CA ARG A 96 8.70 -2.03 10.86
C ARG A 96 9.68 -3.11 10.41
N LEU A 97 10.55 -2.79 9.45
CA LEU A 97 11.55 -3.72 8.93
C LEU A 97 12.59 -4.06 10.00
N GLU A 98 13.16 -3.06 10.67
CA GLU A 98 14.13 -3.27 11.74
C GLU A 98 13.53 -4.09 12.89
N THR A 99 12.29 -3.81 13.27
CA THR A 99 11.58 -4.57 14.30
C THR A 99 11.40 -6.02 13.88
N THR A 100 11.08 -6.26 12.61
CA THR A 100 10.99 -7.62 12.06
C THR A 100 12.34 -8.34 12.13
N LEU A 101 13.42 -7.68 11.71
CA LEU A 101 14.77 -8.25 11.75
C LEU A 101 15.22 -8.56 13.18
N ARG A 102 15.01 -7.65 14.12
CA ARG A 102 15.29 -7.86 15.55
C ARG A 102 14.55 -9.09 16.09
N HIS A 103 13.26 -9.21 15.79
CA HIS A 103 12.46 -10.36 16.23
C HIS A 103 13.00 -11.69 15.69
N TRP A 104 13.44 -11.72 14.42
CA TRP A 104 14.01 -12.91 13.80
C TRP A 104 15.37 -13.30 14.40
N GLN A 105 16.17 -12.33 14.83
CA GLN A 105 17.45 -12.58 15.50
C GLN A 105 17.28 -13.15 16.92
N ILE A 106 16.23 -12.75 17.63
CA ILE A 106 15.94 -13.23 19.00
C ILE A 106 15.51 -14.71 19.01
N HIS A 107 14.89 -15.19 17.93
CA HIS A 107 14.39 -16.57 17.81
C HIS A 107 15.36 -17.49 17.06
N ARG A 108 16.64 -17.13 17.00
CA ARG A 108 17.72 -17.94 16.40
C ARG A 108 18.64 -18.50 17.46
#